data_AF-A0A3P7MWU0-F1
#
_entry.id   AF-A0A3P7MWU0-F1
#
_cell.length_a   1.000
_cell.length_b   1.000
_cell.length_c   1.000
_cell.angle_alpha   90.00
_cell.angle_beta   90.00
_cell.angle_gamma   90.00
#
_symmetry.space_group_name_H-M   'P 1'
#
loop_
_entity.id
_entity.type
_entity.pdbx_description
1 polymer ?
#
loop_
_entity_poly.entity_id
_entity_poly.type
_entity_poly.pdbx_seq_one_letter_code
_entity_poly.pdbx_strand_id
1 'polypeptide(L)'
;MQANDVYTVPYTPYTADTLRMGWEQLITNVKRAINEVEVQMMVRDARGVSEAQLSDFRRCFNHFDKRRLRRLEASEFKACLVSLGFNIPNTAEVKYYLSLLFIFFP
;
A
#
# COMPACT_ATOMS: atom_id res chain seq x y z
N MET A 1 -35.61 -31.51 12.02
CA MET A 1 -35.12 -30.46 12.92
C MET A 1 -34.50 -29.36 12.07
N GLN A 2 -35.10 -28.17 12.16
CA GLN A 2 -34.75 -26.86 11.62
C GLN A 2 -33.41 -26.75 10.86
N ALA A 3 -33.49 -26.65 9.54
CA ALA A 3 -32.40 -26.15 8.71
C ALA A 3 -32.72 -24.69 8.40
N ASN A 4 -31.89 -23.78 8.91
CA ASN A 4 -31.92 -22.35 8.54
C ASN A 4 -32.03 -22.21 7.01
N ASP A 5 -32.87 -21.28 6.54
CA ASP A 5 -33.27 -20.96 5.15
C ASP A 5 -32.11 -20.74 4.14
N VAL A 6 -31.21 -21.72 3.99
CA VAL A 6 -30.09 -21.66 3.06
C VAL A 6 -30.38 -22.60 1.90
N TYR A 7 -30.96 -22.04 0.85
CA TYR A 7 -31.14 -22.72 -0.43
C TYR A 7 -29.76 -22.93 -1.07
N THR A 8 -29.31 -24.19 -1.15
CA THR A 8 -28.05 -24.56 -1.82
C THR A 8 -28.36 -24.99 -3.25
N VAL A 9 -27.65 -24.43 -4.23
CA VAL A 9 -27.80 -24.78 -5.65
C VAL A 9 -26.69 -25.77 -6.01
N PRO A 10 -26.98 -26.95 -6.57
CA PRO A 10 -25.99 -28.02 -6.80
C PRO A 10 -24.80 -27.63 -7.69
N TYR A 11 -24.96 -26.58 -8.48
CA TYR A 11 -23.99 -26.12 -9.47
C TYR A 11 -23.02 -25.06 -8.93
N THR A 12 -23.17 -24.62 -7.67
CA THR A 12 -22.27 -23.63 -7.07
C THR A 12 -22.02 -23.90 -5.59
N PRO A 13 -20.76 -23.83 -5.12
CA PRO A 13 -20.45 -23.95 -3.70
C PRO A 13 -20.81 -22.68 -2.91
N TYR A 14 -21.23 -21.60 -3.57
CA TYR A 14 -21.59 -20.34 -2.92
C TYR A 14 -23.08 -20.30 -2.55
N THR A 15 -23.35 -19.97 -1.29
CA THR A 15 -24.71 -19.67 -0.79
C THR A 15 -25.02 -18.19 -0.95
N ALA A 16 -26.31 -17.84 -0.95
CA ALA A 16 -26.76 -16.44 -0.98
C ALA A 16 -26.09 -15.58 0.11
N ASP A 17 -25.91 -16.13 1.31
CA ASP A 17 -25.21 -15.46 2.41
C ASP A 17 -23.73 -15.25 2.12
N THR A 18 -23.03 -16.25 1.57
CA THR A 18 -21.60 -16.08 1.23
C THR A 18 -21.39 -14.99 0.17
N LEU A 19 -22.31 -14.86 -0.78
CA LEU A 19 -22.28 -13.81 -1.80
C LEU A 19 -22.55 -12.44 -1.18
N ARG A 20 -23.57 -12.33 -0.32
CA ARG A 20 -23.91 -11.09 0.39
C ARG A 20 -22.75 -10.62 1.28
N MET A 21 -22.17 -11.52 2.07
CA MET A 21 -21.00 -11.24 2.92
C MET A 21 -19.80 -10.80 2.08
N GLY A 22 -19.53 -11.48 0.95
CA GLY A 22 -18.45 -11.11 0.04
C GLY A 22 -18.65 -9.70 -0.55
N TRP A 23 -19.88 -9.35 -0.88
CA TRP A 23 -20.24 -8.02 -1.38
C TRP A 23 -20.05 -6.91 -0.33
N GLU A 24 -20.55 -7.11 0.89
CA GLU A 24 -20.39 -6.19 2.01
C GLU A 24 -18.90 -5.98 2.37
N GLN A 25 -18.12 -7.08 2.34
CA GLN A 25 -16.68 -7.03 2.54
C GLN A 25 -15.98 -6.24 1.43
N LEU A 26 -16.37 -6.46 0.17
CA LEU A 26 -15.80 -5.72 -0.95
C LEU A 26 -16.06 -4.22 -0.83
N ILE A 27 -17.29 -3.80 -0.52
CA ILE A 27 -17.63 -2.39 -0.30
C ILE A 27 -16.77 -1.79 0.80
N THR A 28 -16.62 -2.50 1.92
CA THR A 28 -15.78 -2.06 3.05
C THR A 28 -14.33 -1.90 2.64
N ASN A 29 -13.79 -2.86 1.88
CA ASN A 29 -12.40 -2.82 1.41
C ASN A 29 -12.16 -1.64 0.46
N VAL A 30 -13.09 -1.37 -0.47
CA VAL A 30 -12.97 -0.22 -1.38
C VAL A 30 -12.99 1.09 -0.62
N LYS A 31 -13.91 1.25 0.35
CA LYS A 31 -13.97 2.46 1.20
C LYS A 31 -12.66 2.66 1.98
N ARG A 32 -12.08 1.58 2.51
CA ARG A 32 -10.79 1.65 3.20
C ARG A 32 -9.67 2.09 2.25
N ALA A 33 -9.58 1.50 1.06
CA ALA A 33 -8.56 1.84 0.08
C ALA A 33 -8.65 3.31 -0.36
N ILE A 34 -9.86 3.84 -0.55
CA ILE A 34 -10.07 5.26 -0.86
C ILE A 34 -9.53 6.14 0.28
N ASN A 35 -9.92 5.85 1.52
CA ASN A 35 -9.49 6.64 2.68
C ASN A 35 -7.96 6.58 2.89
N GLU A 36 -7.33 5.43 2.64
CA GLU A 36 -5.88 5.30 2.70
C GLU A 36 -5.17 6.23 1.70
N VAL A 37 -5.66 6.29 0.46
CA VAL A 37 -5.13 7.19 -0.58
C VAL A 37 -5.38 8.67 -0.21
N GLU A 38 -6.56 9.01 0.30
CA GLU A 38 -6.87 10.38 0.73
C GLU A 38 -5.96 10.84 1.88
N VAL A 39 -5.71 9.98 2.86
CA VAL A 39 -4.77 10.25 3.95
C VAL A 39 -3.35 10.43 3.41
N GLN A 40 -2.92 9.61 2.46
CA GLN A 40 -1.60 9.75 1.82
C GLN A 40 -1.46 11.09 1.09
N MET A 41 -2.50 11.55 0.38
CA MET A 41 -2.53 12.86 -0.28
C MET A 41 -2.45 14.00 0.74
N MET A 42 -3.21 13.92 1.83
CA MET A 42 -3.19 14.95 2.89
C MET A 42 -1.81 15.07 3.54
N VAL A 43 -1.16 13.94 3.85
CA VAL A 43 0.18 13.94 4.46
C VAL A 43 1.24 14.46 3.48
N ARG A 44 1.12 14.18 2.18
CA ARG A 44 1.95 14.81 1.15
C ARG A 44 1.84 16.32 1.22
N ASP A 45 0.61 16.83 1.13
CA ASP A 45 0.35 18.27 1.00
C ASP A 45 0.81 19.01 2.26
N ALA A 46 0.66 18.39 3.44
CA ALA A 46 1.11 18.94 4.71
C ALA A 46 2.65 18.98 4.88
N ARG A 47 3.41 18.15 4.15
CA ARG A 47 4.87 18.07 4.27
C ARG A 47 5.64 18.95 3.28
N GLY A 48 4.96 19.58 2.32
CA GLY A 48 5.58 20.56 1.42
C GLY A 48 6.71 19.99 0.55
N VAL A 49 6.63 18.71 0.18
CA VAL A 49 7.59 18.08 -0.74
C VAL A 49 7.31 18.60 -2.15
N SER A 50 8.34 19.11 -2.83
CA SER A 50 8.20 19.58 -4.22
C SER A 50 8.00 18.42 -5.20
N GLU A 51 7.29 18.66 -6.31
CA GLU A 51 7.11 17.67 -7.38
C GLU A 51 8.43 17.14 -7.95
N ALA A 52 9.46 18.00 -8.03
CA ALA A 52 10.79 17.61 -8.47
C ALA A 52 11.44 16.58 -7.51
N GLN A 53 11.38 16.84 -6.20
CA GLN A 53 11.89 15.89 -5.20
C GLN A 53 11.10 14.59 -5.20
N LEU A 54 9.78 14.64 -5.36
CA LEU A 54 8.94 13.45 -5.47
C LEU A 54 9.28 12.63 -6.72
N SER A 55 9.54 13.30 -7.84
CA SER A 55 10.02 12.69 -9.08
C SER A 55 11.37 12.00 -8.90
N ASP A 56 12.31 12.64 -8.19
CA ASP A 56 13.63 12.06 -7.90
C ASP A 56 13.53 10.84 -6.98
N PHE A 57 12.67 10.88 -5.97
CA PHE A 57 12.33 9.71 -5.16
C PHE A 57 11.75 8.59 -6.04
N ARG A 58 10.86 8.92 -7.01
CA ARG A 58 10.24 7.95 -7.93
C ARG A 58 11.23 7.27 -8.82
N ARG A 59 12.11 8.07 -9.39
CA ARG A 59 13.18 7.58 -10.24
C ARG A 59 14.13 6.65 -9.49
N CYS A 60 14.56 7.04 -8.29
CA CYS A 60 15.47 6.22 -7.49
C CYS A 60 14.80 4.92 -7.04
N PHE A 61 13.58 4.99 -6.51
CA PHE A 61 12.86 3.80 -6.06
C PHE A 61 12.68 2.78 -7.20
N ASN A 62 12.19 3.24 -8.36
CA ASN A 62 11.98 2.37 -9.53
C ASN A 62 13.29 1.77 -10.09
N HIS A 63 14.43 2.44 -9.88
CA HIS A 63 15.73 1.89 -10.25
C HIS A 63 16.10 0.67 -9.42
N PHE A 64 15.76 0.70 -8.12
CA PHE A 64 16.05 -0.40 -7.19
C PHE A 64 14.95 -1.48 -7.18
N ASP A 65 13.69 -1.15 -7.48
CA ASP A 65 12.58 -2.12 -7.60
C ASP A 65 12.62 -2.87 -8.94
N LYS A 66 13.70 -3.63 -9.16
CA LYS A 66 13.93 -4.36 -10.42
C LYS A 66 12.84 -5.38 -10.72
N ARG A 67 12.18 -5.90 -9.69
CA ARG A 67 11.12 -6.91 -9.80
C ARG A 67 9.72 -6.31 -9.92
N ARG A 68 9.59 -4.98 -9.87
CA ARG A 68 8.31 -4.25 -9.90
C ARG A 68 7.31 -4.77 -8.86
N LEU A 69 7.82 -5.15 -7.69
CA LEU A 69 7.01 -5.61 -6.57
C LEU A 69 6.43 -4.46 -5.77
N ARG A 70 6.79 -3.21 -6.12
CA ARG A 70 6.47 -1.98 -5.39
C ARG A 70 6.96 -2.03 -3.95
N ARG A 71 8.04 -2.78 -3.73
CA ARG A 71 8.65 -2.99 -2.43
C ARG A 71 10.15 -3.20 -2.61
N LEU A 72 10.94 -2.55 -1.75
CA LEU A 72 12.37 -2.76 -1.67
C LEU A 72 12.69 -3.60 -0.43
N GLU A 73 13.57 -4.58 -0.59
CA GLU A 73 14.16 -5.25 0.57
C GLU A 73 15.11 -4.30 1.30
N ALA A 74 15.45 -4.59 2.56
CA ALA A 74 16.22 -3.68 3.41
C ALA A 74 17.56 -3.22 2.78
N SER A 75 18.22 -4.11 2.03
CA SER A 75 19.47 -3.82 1.31
C SER A 75 19.26 -2.87 0.12
N GLU A 76 18.23 -3.12 -0.69
CA GLU A 76 17.85 -2.29 -1.85
C GLU A 76 17.38 -0.91 -1.41
N PHE A 77 16.64 -0.86 -0.31
CA PHE A 77 16.18 0.39 0.29
C PHE A 77 17.34 1.25 0.79
N LYS A 78 18.31 0.64 1.47
CA LYS A 78 19.53 1.35 1.90
C LYS A 78 20.28 1.94 0.71
N ALA A 79 20.42 1.18 -0.37
CA ALA A 79 21.05 1.66 -1.60
C ALA A 79 20.27 2.80 -2.27
N CYS A 80 18.93 2.73 -2.25
CA CYS A 80 18.05 3.80 -2.72
C CYS A 80 18.26 5.10 -1.96
N LEU A 81 18.31 5.04 -0.63
CA LEU A 81 18.53 6.22 0.21
C LEU A 81 19.93 6.83 0.03
N VAL A 82 20.98 6.01 -0.11
CA VAL A 82 22.33 6.49 -0.43
C VAL A 82 22.36 7.20 -1.79
N SER A 83 21.65 6.66 -2.79
CA SER A 83 21.56 7.27 -4.13
C SER A 83 20.82 8.61 -4.13
N LEU A 84 19.93 8.82 -3.16
CA LEU A 84 19.24 10.08 -2.90
C LEU A 84 20.10 11.08 -2.12
N GLY A 85 21.34 10.71 -1.77
CA GLY A 85 22.27 11.56 -1.03
C GLY A 85 22.12 11.50 0.49
N PHE A 86 21.29 10.59 1.03
CA PHE A 86 21.22 10.39 2.48
C PHE A 86 22.44 9.60 2.95
N ASN A 87 23.26 10.23 3.80
CA ASN A 87 24.31 9.52 4.51
C ASN A 87 23.67 8.85 5.73
N ILE A 88 23.49 7.53 5.70
CA ILE A 88 22.73 6.78 6.71
C ILE A 88 23.71 6.19 7.73
N PRO A 89 23.97 6.85 8.88
CA PRO A 89 24.42 6.13 10.05
C PRO A 89 23.31 5.15 10.48
N ASN A 90 23.69 4.06 11.13
CA ASN A 90 22.82 2.93 11.45
C ASN A 90 21.81 3.27 12.58
N THR A 91 20.94 4.26 12.38
CA THR A 91 20.05 4.84 13.39
C THR A 91 18.58 4.84 12.97
N ALA A 92 17.71 5.02 13.98
CA ALA A 92 16.24 4.94 13.91
C ALA A 92 15.57 5.87 12.88
N GLU A 93 16.29 6.82 12.29
CA GLU A 93 15.80 7.75 11.26
C GLU A 93 15.40 7.03 9.96
N VAL A 94 15.97 5.87 9.66
CA VAL A 94 15.59 5.05 8.49
C VAL A 94 14.11 4.68 8.52
N LYS A 95 13.50 4.52 9.70
CA LYS A 95 12.05 4.23 9.83
C LYS A 95 11.17 5.41 9.44
N TYR A 96 11.62 6.65 9.64
CA TYR A 96 10.89 7.85 9.20
C TYR A 96 10.96 8.00 7.68
N TYR A 97 12.07 7.66 7.06
CA TYR A 97 12.20 7.65 5.59
C TYR A 97 11.45 6.47 4.94
N LEU A 98 11.37 5.31 5.61
CA LEU A 98 10.53 4.18 5.22
C LEU A 98 9.06 4.56 5.17
N SER A 99 8.53 5.18 6.24
CA SER A 99 7.12 5.60 6.26
C SER A 99 6.83 6.68 5.23
N LEU A 100 7.77 7.60 4.98
CA LEU A 100 7.68 8.58 3.91
C LEU A 100 7.56 7.93 2.53
N LEU A 101 8.44 7.00 2.16
CA LEU A 101 8.35 6.32 0.87
C LEU A 101 7.07 5.49 0.72
N PHE A 102 6.57 4.83 1.78
CA PHE A 102 5.28 4.14 1.75
C PHE A 102 4.06 5.08 1.62
N ILE A 103 4.16 6.34 2.04
CA ILE A 103 3.09 7.35 1.86
C ILE A 103 3.03 7.84 0.41
N PHE A 104 4.14 7.76 -0.33
CA PHE A 104 4.28 8.32 -1.68
C PHE A 104 4.26 7.28 -2.81
N PHE A 105 4.36 5.99 -2.48
CA PHE A 105 4.41 4.88 -3.41
C PHE A 105 3.40 3.81 -3.01
N PRO A 106 2.31 3.63 -3.79
CA PRO A 106 1.45 2.46 -3.69
C PRO A 106 2.08 1.22 -4.32
#